data_AF-A0A7W7C3J8-F1
#
_entry.id   AF-A0A7W7C3J8-F1
#
_cell.length_a   1.000
_cell.length_b   1.000
_cell.length_c   1.000
_cell.angle_alpha   90.00
_cell.angle_beta   90.00
_cell.angle_gamma   90.00
#
_symmetry.space_group_name_H-M   'P 1'
#
loop_
_entity.id
_entity.type
_entity.pdbx_description
1 polymer ?
#
loop_
_entity_poly.entity_id
_entity_poly.type
_entity_poly.pdbx_seq_one_letter_code
_entity_poly.pdbx_strand_id
1 'polypeptide(L)'
;MTAPSGPGQPPEYGGSAGSGYPGYHDPYPSYADYSGYLDPEPPKPPRRRKNSPLTILLVLVVLVGSVVVYAKVTGDNAGEPDAAGQSSPSSPGTTAAPDSAQPSPAPLRPRPTRKLEDHPLMVDGGKLAFAQCDLPKIGRATDQLRTYYLAGIDCLERAWTPLLEAANLPTHKVELDTSADITETACGKADKDEQFVAMYCSRNSMIYMPTKRLLRVYGTNSPGGHLATLAHEYGHHIQALSGMLAAAGQKQEEAGEGTPVSAELSRRIEMQANCFAGMFLAATVGRGTVTKALADKAVNDFRQADDSPDSQSSHGTGKNQGAWAKRGYTSNNAKDCNTWAAKPADVK
;
A
#
# COMPACT_ATOMS: atom_id res chain seq x y z
N MET A 1 -29.09 56.11 44.14
CA MET A 1 -28.20 55.44 45.10
C MET A 1 -27.06 54.84 44.29
N THR A 2 -25.87 55.41 44.49
CA THR A 2 -24.61 55.15 43.80
C THR A 2 -23.83 54.04 44.50
N ALA A 3 -22.93 53.38 43.74
CA ALA A 3 -22.03 52.29 44.14
C ALA A 3 -21.06 52.67 45.30
N PRO A 4 -20.23 51.73 45.81
CA PRO A 4 -18.96 51.48 45.13
C PRO A 4 -18.43 50.04 45.14
N SER A 5 -17.48 49.87 44.23
CA SER A 5 -16.58 48.77 43.87
C SER A 5 -15.38 48.60 44.82
N GLY A 6 -14.84 47.37 44.89
CA GLY A 6 -13.50 47.06 45.40
C GLY A 6 -13.04 45.65 44.97
N PRO A 7 -11.84 45.47 44.38
CA PRO A 7 -11.37 44.20 43.84
C PRO A 7 -10.61 43.36 44.89
N GLY A 8 -10.96 42.08 45.02
CA GLY A 8 -10.27 41.11 45.87
C GLY A 8 -9.10 40.43 45.15
N GLN A 9 -7.92 40.48 45.77
CA GLN A 9 -6.78 39.63 45.44
C GLN A 9 -7.09 38.16 45.78
N PRO A 10 -6.65 37.17 44.99
CA PRO A 10 -6.58 35.79 45.46
C PRO A 10 -5.28 35.55 46.28
N PRO A 11 -5.33 34.73 47.34
CA PRO A 11 -4.19 34.47 48.22
C PRO A 11 -3.21 33.43 47.64
N GLU A 12 -1.93 33.64 47.94
CA GLU A 12 -0.89 32.61 47.95
C GLU A 12 -1.26 31.47 48.91
N TYR A 13 -1.01 30.23 48.50
CA TYR A 13 -0.81 29.13 49.43
C TYR A 13 0.40 28.29 49.00
N GLY A 14 1.41 28.27 49.87
CA GLY A 14 2.57 27.41 49.80
C GLY A 14 2.25 25.94 50.06
N GLY A 15 3.16 25.06 49.63
CA GLY A 15 3.01 23.62 49.73
C GLY A 15 3.42 22.99 51.07
N SER A 16 3.13 21.70 51.20
CA SER A 16 4.00 20.66 51.77
C SER A 16 3.29 19.29 51.84
N ALA A 17 4.07 18.23 51.56
CA ALA A 17 3.90 16.80 51.88
C ALA A 17 2.69 16.07 51.25
N GLY A 18 2.83 14.90 50.62
CA GLY A 18 3.82 13.85 50.74
C GLY A 18 3.08 12.52 50.95
N SER A 19 2.79 11.81 49.86
CA SER A 19 2.41 10.39 49.91
C SER A 19 2.87 9.72 48.62
N GLY A 20 3.72 8.71 48.79
CA GLY A 20 4.45 8.05 47.70
C GLY A 20 3.54 7.20 46.81
N TYR A 21 3.72 7.37 45.51
CA TYR A 21 3.40 6.37 44.49
C TYR A 21 4.69 6.10 43.70
N PRO A 22 5.02 4.82 43.40
CA PRO A 22 6.24 4.50 42.68
C PRO A 22 6.12 4.89 41.20
N GLY A 23 7.04 5.76 40.77
CA GLY A 23 7.60 5.89 39.41
C GLY A 23 6.67 5.79 38.21
N TYR A 24 6.09 6.92 37.78
CA TYR A 24 5.63 7.10 36.40
C TYR A 24 6.78 7.74 35.59
N HIS A 25 7.41 6.96 34.72
CA HIS A 25 8.31 7.48 33.69
C HIS A 25 7.45 7.95 32.51
N ASP A 26 7.50 9.25 32.23
CA ASP A 26 6.94 9.85 31.02
C ASP A 26 7.81 9.43 29.81
N PRO A 27 7.29 8.64 28.84
CA PRO A 27 8.09 8.14 27.73
C PRO A 27 8.19 9.12 26.55
N TYR A 28 7.64 10.34 26.64
CA TYR A 28 7.68 11.30 25.55
C TYR A 28 8.62 12.48 25.86
N PRO A 29 9.84 12.53 25.29
CA PRO A 29 10.61 13.76 25.30
C PRO A 29 9.87 14.84 24.50
N SER A 30 9.78 16.04 25.08
CA SER A 30 9.15 17.20 24.47
C SER A 30 9.85 17.60 23.17
N TYR A 31 9.06 18.00 22.18
CA TYR A 31 9.45 18.27 20.78
C TYR A 31 10.42 19.47 20.56
N ALA A 32 11.16 19.92 21.57
CA ALA A 32 11.91 21.17 21.51
C ALA A 32 13.41 21.04 21.15
N ASP A 33 13.98 19.83 21.04
CA ASP A 33 15.46 19.68 21.08
C ASP A 33 16.17 19.06 19.85
N TYR A 34 15.53 19.05 18.67
CA TYR A 34 16.15 18.54 17.44
C TYR A 34 16.61 19.67 16.50
N SER A 35 17.74 20.30 16.83
CA SER A 35 18.47 21.22 15.93
C SER A 35 19.88 20.75 15.54
N GLY A 36 20.21 19.47 15.77
CA GLY A 36 21.59 18.98 15.73
C GLY A 36 22.03 18.03 14.60
N TYR A 37 21.17 17.65 13.65
CA TYR A 37 21.58 16.75 12.56
C TYR A 37 21.69 17.50 11.22
N LEU A 38 22.89 17.98 10.93
CA LEU A 38 23.30 18.31 9.57
C LEU A 38 23.50 16.98 8.82
N ASP A 39 22.64 16.71 7.84
CA ASP A 39 22.73 15.55 6.96
C ASP A 39 24.08 15.48 6.23
N PRO A 40 24.74 14.31 6.13
CA PRO A 40 25.83 14.14 5.17
C PRO A 40 25.28 14.22 3.74
N GLU A 41 26.02 14.89 2.83
CA GLU A 41 25.60 15.06 1.43
C GLU A 41 25.19 13.73 0.78
N PRO A 42 24.10 13.71 -0.02
CA PRO A 42 23.65 12.51 -0.69
C PRO A 42 24.70 12.01 -1.71
N PRO A 43 24.89 10.69 -1.84
CA PRO A 43 25.88 10.12 -2.76
C PRO A 43 25.56 10.47 -4.22
N LYS A 44 26.60 10.79 -4.98
CA LYS A 44 26.49 11.17 -6.40
C LYS A 44 25.84 10.05 -7.22
N PRO A 45 24.91 10.37 -8.15
CA PRO A 45 24.24 9.37 -8.95
C PRO A 45 25.21 8.60 -9.85
N PRO A 46 24.98 7.29 -10.09
CA PRO A 46 25.87 6.48 -10.91
C PRO A 46 25.87 6.95 -12.37
N ARG A 47 27.05 6.95 -12.99
CA ARG A 47 27.23 7.36 -14.39
C ARG A 47 26.47 6.42 -15.33
N ARG A 48 25.58 7.00 -16.14
CA ARG A 48 24.82 6.32 -17.20
C ARG A 48 25.79 5.72 -18.23
N ARG A 49 25.83 4.39 -18.36
CA ARG A 49 26.61 3.71 -19.41
C ARG A 49 25.99 4.03 -20.78
N LYS A 50 26.79 4.55 -21.71
CA LYS A 50 26.40 4.72 -23.11
C LYS A 50 26.55 3.37 -23.83
N ASN A 51 25.55 2.97 -24.60
CA ASN A 51 25.59 1.73 -25.38
C ASN A 51 26.67 1.84 -26.46
N SER A 52 27.50 0.80 -26.60
CA SER A 52 28.55 0.76 -27.62
C SER A 52 27.92 0.65 -29.01
N PRO A 53 28.43 1.38 -30.02
CA PRO A 53 27.98 1.25 -31.40
C PRO A 53 28.08 -0.20 -31.91
N LEU A 54 29.02 -0.98 -31.37
CA LEU A 54 29.16 -2.40 -31.68
C LEU A 54 27.97 -3.25 -31.19
N THR A 55 27.40 -2.92 -30.04
CA THR A 55 26.22 -3.60 -29.48
C THR A 55 24.97 -3.32 -30.31
N ILE A 56 24.83 -2.07 -30.77
CA ILE A 56 23.72 -1.67 -31.65
C ILE A 56 23.84 -2.40 -33.01
N LEU A 57 25.05 -2.49 -33.55
CA LEU A 57 25.31 -3.18 -34.81
C LEU A 57 24.99 -4.69 -34.72
N LEU A 58 25.36 -5.33 -33.61
CA LEU A 58 25.08 -6.75 -33.36
C LEU A 58 23.58 -7.05 -33.32
N VAL A 59 22.81 -6.20 -32.63
CA VAL A 59 21.34 -6.34 -32.57
C VAL A 59 20.72 -6.16 -33.96
N LEU A 60 21.19 -5.20 -34.75
CA LEU A 60 20.71 -4.98 -36.11
C LEU A 60 21.02 -6.16 -37.04
N VAL A 61 22.22 -6.75 -36.95
CA VAL A 61 22.58 -7.93 -37.75
C VAL A 61 21.70 -9.13 -37.41
N VAL A 62 21.41 -9.35 -36.12
CA VAL A 62 20.51 -10.43 -35.69
C VAL A 62 19.09 -10.21 -36.22
N LEU A 63 18.58 -8.98 -36.16
CA LEU A 63 17.24 -8.65 -36.67
C LEU A 63 17.12 -8.78 -38.19
N VAL A 64 18.14 -8.38 -38.95
CA VAL A 64 18.14 -8.54 -40.42
C VAL A 64 18.27 -10.02 -40.78
N GLY A 65 19.12 -10.76 -40.08
CA GLY A 65 19.29 -12.21 -40.28
C GLY A 65 18.00 -12.98 -40.06
N SER A 66 17.22 -12.66 -39.02
CA SER A 66 15.95 -13.33 -38.73
C SER A 66 14.86 -13.03 -39.76
N VAL A 67 14.82 -11.81 -40.33
CA VAL A 67 13.88 -11.46 -41.41
C VAL A 67 14.20 -12.23 -42.70
N VAL A 68 15.48 -12.38 -43.05
CA VAL A 68 15.91 -13.14 -44.26
C VAL A 68 15.58 -14.63 -44.13
N VAL A 69 15.77 -15.21 -42.94
CA VAL A 69 15.39 -16.61 -42.68
C VAL A 69 13.88 -16.79 -42.78
N TYR A 70 13.10 -15.87 -42.21
CA TYR A 70 11.63 -15.90 -42.29
C TYR A 70 11.12 -15.82 -43.75
N ALA A 71 11.72 -14.94 -44.56
CA ALA A 71 11.35 -14.78 -45.97
C ALA A 71 11.67 -16.03 -46.81
N LYS A 72 12.76 -16.76 -46.50
CA LYS A 72 13.05 -18.04 -47.17
C LYS A 72 12.10 -19.16 -46.75
N VAL A 73 11.73 -19.25 -45.47
CA VAL A 73 10.83 -20.29 -44.97
C VAL A 73 9.39 -20.13 -45.50
N THR A 74 9.00 -18.91 -45.87
CA THR A 74 7.65 -18.61 -46.37
C THR A 74 7.54 -18.54 -47.90
N GLY A 75 8.67 -18.57 -48.62
CA GLY A 75 8.72 -18.45 -50.09
C GLY A 75 8.46 -19.74 -50.88
N ASP A 76 8.46 -20.91 -50.24
CA ASP A 76 8.40 -22.22 -50.93
C ASP A 76 6.97 -22.80 -51.10
N ASN A 77 5.91 -22.01 -50.89
CA ASN A 77 4.52 -22.45 -51.14
C ASN A 77 3.80 -21.51 -52.11
N ALA A 78 4.14 -21.61 -53.40
CA ALA A 78 3.32 -21.08 -54.50
C ALA A 78 3.25 -22.13 -55.62
N GLY A 79 2.19 -22.93 -55.62
CA GLY A 79 1.79 -23.78 -56.74
C GLY A 79 0.81 -23.05 -57.65
N GLU A 80 1.11 -23.04 -58.95
CA GLU A 80 0.43 -22.34 -60.05
C GLU A 80 -0.94 -23.00 -60.43
N PRO A 81 -1.84 -22.32 -61.19
CA PRO A 81 -3.26 -22.65 -61.30
C PRO A 81 -3.60 -23.47 -62.56
N ASP A 82 -4.70 -24.23 -62.49
CA ASP A 82 -5.34 -24.85 -63.65
C ASP A 82 -6.74 -24.28 -63.93
N ALA A 83 -7.04 -24.20 -65.22
CA ALA A 83 -8.04 -23.35 -65.84
C ALA A 83 -9.45 -23.98 -65.99
N ALA A 84 -10.43 -23.08 -65.96
CA ALA A 84 -11.68 -23.02 -66.74
C ALA A 84 -12.54 -24.28 -66.97
N GLY A 85 -13.76 -24.26 -66.42
CA GLY A 85 -14.86 -25.15 -66.80
C GLY A 85 -16.25 -24.57 -66.45
N GLN A 86 -16.83 -23.87 -67.43
CA GLN A 86 -18.24 -23.67 -67.79
C GLN A 86 -19.38 -23.64 -66.73
N SER A 87 -20.23 -22.65 -66.93
CA SER A 87 -21.47 -22.30 -66.23
C SER A 87 -22.70 -23.11 -66.66
N SER A 88 -23.55 -23.51 -65.69
CA SER A 88 -25.03 -23.30 -65.64
C SER A 88 -25.70 -24.07 -64.48
N PRO A 89 -26.91 -23.67 -64.03
CA PRO A 89 -27.35 -23.83 -62.64
C PRO A 89 -28.33 -25.01 -62.42
N SER A 90 -28.37 -25.58 -61.21
CA SER A 90 -29.48 -26.44 -60.77
C SER A 90 -29.61 -26.51 -59.23
N SER A 91 -30.73 -25.96 -58.76
CA SER A 91 -31.56 -26.29 -57.59
C SER A 91 -31.06 -26.07 -56.14
N PRO A 92 -31.96 -25.61 -55.23
CA PRO A 92 -31.60 -25.20 -53.88
C PRO A 92 -31.51 -26.41 -52.93
N GLY A 93 -30.31 -26.68 -52.42
CA GLY A 93 -30.06 -27.59 -51.32
C GLY A 93 -30.20 -26.84 -49.99
N THR A 94 -31.07 -27.36 -49.14
CA THR A 94 -31.40 -26.96 -47.76
C THR A 94 -30.24 -26.35 -46.98
N THR A 95 -30.43 -25.13 -46.48
CA THR A 95 -29.58 -24.47 -45.49
C THR A 95 -29.50 -25.35 -44.23
N ALA A 96 -28.40 -26.07 -44.06
CA ALA A 96 -28.01 -26.56 -42.75
C ALA A 96 -27.62 -25.34 -41.90
N ALA A 97 -28.33 -25.14 -40.78
CA ALA A 97 -27.99 -24.11 -39.80
C ALA A 97 -26.55 -24.33 -39.32
N PRO A 98 -25.74 -23.26 -39.13
CA PRO A 98 -24.42 -23.41 -38.56
C PRO A 98 -24.53 -23.97 -37.16
N ASP A 99 -23.76 -25.02 -36.94
CA ASP A 99 -23.62 -25.74 -35.70
C ASP A 99 -23.20 -24.80 -34.56
N SER A 100 -23.64 -25.22 -33.38
CA SER A 100 -23.76 -24.46 -32.15
C SER A 100 -22.56 -23.56 -31.83
N ALA A 101 -22.81 -22.26 -31.64
CA ALA A 101 -21.86 -21.35 -31.01
C ALA A 101 -21.43 -21.92 -29.66
N GLN A 102 -20.17 -22.34 -29.54
CA GLN A 102 -19.57 -22.67 -28.25
C GLN A 102 -19.77 -21.46 -27.33
N PRO A 103 -20.39 -21.62 -26.14
CA PRO A 103 -20.50 -20.52 -25.20
C PRO A 103 -19.09 -20.06 -24.84
N SER A 104 -18.81 -18.76 -25.01
CA SER A 104 -17.59 -18.14 -24.50
C SER A 104 -17.39 -18.57 -23.05
N PRO A 105 -16.17 -18.95 -22.64
CA PRO A 105 -15.91 -19.33 -21.26
C PRO A 105 -16.40 -18.20 -20.36
N ALA A 106 -17.21 -18.56 -19.36
CA ALA A 106 -17.73 -17.61 -18.39
C ALA A 106 -16.56 -16.80 -17.80
N PRO A 107 -16.74 -15.48 -17.57
CA PRO A 107 -15.69 -14.66 -16.96
C PRO A 107 -15.18 -15.33 -15.70
N LEU A 108 -13.85 -15.45 -15.57
CA LEU A 108 -13.24 -15.96 -14.35
C LEU A 108 -13.75 -15.11 -13.18
N ARG A 109 -14.37 -15.75 -12.20
CA ARG A 109 -14.78 -15.05 -10.98
C ARG A 109 -13.51 -14.67 -10.22
N PRO A 110 -13.34 -13.40 -9.80
CA PRO A 110 -12.21 -13.01 -8.97
C PRO A 110 -12.15 -13.86 -7.70
N ARG A 111 -10.96 -14.33 -7.32
CA ARG A 111 -10.78 -15.20 -6.15
C ARG A 111 -9.50 -14.84 -5.39
N PRO A 112 -9.56 -14.69 -4.05
CA PRO A 112 -8.35 -14.61 -3.23
C PRO A 112 -7.49 -15.86 -3.40
N THR A 113 -6.17 -15.69 -3.40
CA THR A 113 -5.20 -16.77 -3.45
C THR A 113 -4.47 -16.84 -2.10
N ARG A 114 -4.72 -17.89 -1.31
CA ARG A 114 -4.10 -18.07 0.01
C ARG A 114 -2.66 -18.57 -0.08
N LYS A 115 -1.79 -17.69 -0.55
CA LYS A 115 -0.34 -17.89 -0.70
C LYS A 115 0.41 -16.70 -0.13
N LEU A 116 1.70 -16.90 0.17
CA LEU A 116 2.57 -15.86 0.72
C LEU A 116 3.72 -15.58 -0.26
N GLU A 117 4.86 -16.26 -0.10
CA GLU A 117 6.07 -16.07 -0.92
C GLU A 117 5.84 -16.27 -2.42
N ASP A 118 5.10 -17.30 -2.78
CA ASP A 118 4.80 -17.71 -4.17
C ASP A 118 3.46 -17.16 -4.70
N HIS A 119 2.91 -16.13 -4.05
CA HIS A 119 1.67 -15.52 -4.48
C HIS A 119 1.84 -14.82 -5.85
N PRO A 120 0.96 -15.03 -6.85
CA PRO A 120 1.10 -14.45 -8.19
C PRO A 120 1.34 -12.93 -8.21
N LEU A 121 0.58 -12.16 -7.42
CA LEU A 121 0.80 -10.71 -7.25
C LEU A 121 2.25 -10.33 -6.82
N MET A 122 2.93 -11.20 -6.07
CA MET A 122 4.31 -10.98 -5.60
C MET A 122 5.37 -11.52 -6.57
N VAL A 123 5.04 -12.54 -7.38
CA VAL A 123 5.97 -13.15 -8.33
C VAL A 123 5.92 -12.44 -9.68
N ASP A 124 4.72 -12.29 -10.23
CA ASP A 124 4.50 -11.60 -11.51
C ASP A 124 4.66 -10.09 -11.35
N GLY A 125 4.28 -9.58 -10.18
CA GLY A 125 4.34 -8.18 -9.83
C GLY A 125 3.31 -7.35 -10.59
N GLY A 126 3.65 -6.07 -10.76
CA GLY A 126 2.82 -5.11 -11.47
C GLY A 126 2.83 -3.76 -10.76
N LYS A 127 2.58 -2.71 -11.53
CA LYS A 127 2.64 -1.33 -11.05
C LYS A 127 1.24 -0.81 -10.80
N LEU A 128 1.10 0.07 -9.81
CA LEU A 128 -0.15 0.81 -9.64
C LEU A 128 -0.31 1.80 -10.79
N ALA A 129 -1.57 1.98 -11.21
CA ALA A 129 -1.93 3.00 -12.18
C ALA A 129 -1.65 4.38 -11.59
N PHE A 130 -1.11 5.27 -12.42
CA PHE A 130 -0.93 6.66 -12.02
C PHE A 130 -2.28 7.33 -11.86
N ALA A 131 -2.58 7.80 -10.65
CA ALA A 131 -3.87 8.40 -10.31
C ALA A 131 -3.66 9.87 -9.90
N GLN A 132 -4.46 10.77 -10.48
CA GLN A 132 -4.60 12.13 -9.95
C GLN A 132 -5.34 12.05 -8.62
N CYS A 133 -4.72 12.58 -7.56
CA CYS A 133 -5.28 12.52 -6.21
C CYS A 133 -5.45 13.93 -5.64
N ASP A 134 -6.71 14.38 -5.60
CA ASP A 134 -7.09 15.69 -5.09
C ASP A 134 -7.66 15.55 -3.68
N LEU A 135 -6.75 15.54 -2.70
CA LEU A 135 -7.10 15.51 -1.29
C LEU A 135 -7.53 16.91 -0.82
N PRO A 136 -8.64 17.04 -0.06
CA PRO A 136 -9.04 18.30 0.54
C PRO A 136 -8.04 18.75 1.61
N LYS A 137 -8.18 19.98 2.10
CA LYS A 137 -7.36 20.45 3.23
C LYS A 137 -7.79 19.73 4.51
N ILE A 138 -6.82 19.26 5.29
CA ILE A 138 -7.09 18.70 6.63
C ILE A 138 -7.61 19.80 7.57
N GLY A 139 -8.69 19.48 8.27
CA GLY A 139 -9.24 20.27 9.36
C GLY A 139 -9.26 19.50 10.67
N ARG A 140 -9.74 20.14 11.74
CA ARG A 140 -9.82 19.54 13.08
C ARG A 140 -11.16 18.84 13.34
N ALA A 141 -12.20 19.22 12.60
CA ALA A 141 -13.51 18.62 12.76
C ALA A 141 -13.54 17.21 12.14
N THR A 142 -14.28 16.30 12.76
CA THR A 142 -14.37 14.90 12.36
C THR A 142 -14.84 14.73 10.91
N ASP A 143 -15.79 15.56 10.46
CA ASP A 143 -16.30 15.58 9.09
C ASP A 143 -15.23 16.03 8.07
N GLN A 144 -14.38 16.99 8.42
CA GLN A 144 -13.26 17.43 7.58
C GLN A 144 -12.21 16.33 7.42
N LEU A 145 -11.86 15.64 8.52
CA LEU A 145 -10.96 14.48 8.47
C LEU A 145 -11.58 13.31 7.70
N ARG A 146 -12.87 13.04 7.91
CA ARG A 146 -13.60 12.02 7.14
C ARG A 146 -13.57 12.31 5.65
N THR A 147 -13.82 13.55 5.25
CA THR A 147 -13.77 13.96 3.84
C THR A 147 -12.36 13.77 3.26
N TYR A 148 -11.32 14.07 4.03
CA TYR A 148 -9.93 13.82 3.64
C TYR A 148 -9.65 12.32 3.42
N TYR A 149 -10.05 11.47 4.37
CA TYR A 149 -9.79 10.04 4.28
C TYR A 149 -10.61 9.35 3.18
N LEU A 150 -11.86 9.75 2.98
CA LEU A 150 -12.68 9.22 1.86
C LEU A 150 -12.06 9.58 0.51
N ALA A 151 -11.60 10.82 0.32
CA ALA A 151 -10.89 11.20 -0.91
C ALA A 151 -9.59 10.39 -1.09
N GLY A 152 -8.87 10.10 0.00
CA GLY A 152 -7.70 9.23 -0.02
C GLY A 152 -8.03 7.79 -0.41
N ILE A 153 -9.10 7.21 0.14
CA ILE A 153 -9.59 5.87 -0.22
C ILE A 153 -9.96 5.82 -1.70
N ASP A 154 -10.67 6.84 -2.22
CA ASP A 154 -11.01 6.91 -3.64
C ASP A 154 -9.76 6.96 -4.55
N CYS A 155 -8.67 7.58 -4.10
CA CYS A 155 -7.38 7.54 -4.81
C CYS A 155 -6.74 6.15 -4.75
N LEU A 156 -6.75 5.51 -3.58
CA LEU A 156 -6.19 4.17 -3.36
C LEU A 156 -6.93 3.13 -4.21
N GLU A 157 -8.26 3.15 -4.20
CA GLU A 157 -9.10 2.26 -5.00
C GLU A 157 -8.79 2.40 -6.50
N ARG A 158 -8.72 3.62 -7.02
CA ARG A 158 -8.39 3.86 -8.44
C ARG A 158 -6.98 3.43 -8.82
N ALA A 159 -6.01 3.55 -7.90
CA ALA A 159 -4.63 3.14 -8.14
C ALA A 159 -4.46 1.62 -8.16
N TRP A 160 -5.16 0.91 -7.26
CA TRP A 160 -5.04 -0.54 -7.06
C TRP A 160 -5.92 -1.39 -7.96
N THR A 161 -7.15 -0.94 -8.26
CA THR A 161 -8.15 -1.72 -9.01
C THR A 161 -7.60 -2.33 -10.31
N PRO A 162 -6.89 -1.59 -11.18
CA PRO A 162 -6.41 -2.16 -12.44
C PRO A 162 -5.41 -3.30 -12.24
N LEU A 163 -4.56 -3.22 -11.21
CA LEU A 163 -3.59 -4.27 -10.92
C LEU A 163 -4.28 -5.52 -10.33
N LEU A 164 -5.25 -5.33 -9.45
CA LEU A 164 -6.01 -6.43 -8.86
C LEU A 164 -6.83 -7.17 -9.91
N GLU A 165 -7.51 -6.44 -10.80
CA GLU A 165 -8.26 -7.03 -11.92
C GLU A 165 -7.36 -7.82 -12.87
N ALA A 166 -6.19 -7.26 -13.22
CA ALA A 166 -5.21 -7.97 -14.05
C ALA A 166 -4.69 -9.25 -13.39
N ALA A 167 -4.64 -9.29 -12.05
CA ALA A 167 -4.28 -10.47 -11.26
C ALA A 167 -5.47 -11.39 -10.94
N ASN A 168 -6.67 -11.14 -11.49
CA ASN A 168 -7.92 -11.85 -11.20
C ASN A 168 -8.25 -11.92 -9.69
N LEU A 169 -7.92 -10.85 -8.96
CA LEU A 169 -8.19 -10.67 -7.54
C LEU A 169 -9.47 -9.84 -7.31
N PRO A 170 -10.18 -10.02 -6.17
CA PRO A 170 -11.32 -9.18 -5.82
C PRO A 170 -10.95 -7.71 -5.67
N THR A 171 -11.94 -6.83 -5.87
CA THR A 171 -11.82 -5.36 -5.78
C THR A 171 -12.95 -4.74 -4.94
N HIS A 172 -13.41 -5.45 -3.91
CA HIS A 172 -14.46 -4.92 -3.04
C HIS A 172 -13.97 -3.67 -2.31
N LYS A 173 -14.85 -2.68 -2.15
CA LYS A 173 -14.53 -1.42 -1.47
C LYS A 173 -14.26 -1.64 0.01
N VAL A 174 -13.48 -0.74 0.59
CA VAL A 174 -13.25 -0.66 2.03
C VAL A 174 -14.21 0.32 2.67
N GLU A 175 -14.69 0.02 3.87
CA GLU A 175 -15.49 0.94 4.69
C GLU A 175 -14.59 1.81 5.58
N LEU A 176 -15.15 2.92 6.10
CA LEU A 176 -14.41 3.87 6.92
C LEU A 176 -15.22 4.30 8.16
N ASP A 177 -14.64 4.07 9.34
CA ASP A 177 -15.08 4.65 10.62
C ASP A 177 -14.10 5.74 11.07
N THR A 178 -14.64 6.93 11.35
CA THR A 178 -13.89 8.12 11.81
C THR A 178 -14.42 8.64 13.13
N SER A 179 -15.05 7.79 13.94
CA SER A 179 -15.48 8.13 15.29
C SER A 179 -14.29 8.68 16.10
N ALA A 180 -14.54 9.68 16.94
CA ALA A 180 -13.47 10.44 17.59
C ALA A 180 -12.58 9.54 18.47
N ASP A 181 -13.23 8.68 19.25
CA ASP A 181 -12.63 7.62 20.03
C ASP A 181 -13.24 6.29 19.56
N ILE A 182 -12.42 5.25 19.34
CA ILE A 182 -12.84 3.91 18.90
C ILE A 182 -12.33 2.92 19.93
N THR A 183 -13.24 2.24 20.62
CA THR A 183 -12.91 1.29 21.70
C THR A 183 -13.32 -0.14 21.39
N GLU A 184 -14.12 -0.35 20.34
CA GLU A 184 -14.61 -1.65 19.89
C GLU A 184 -14.67 -1.69 18.37
N THR A 185 -14.23 -2.81 17.80
CA THR A 185 -14.21 -3.07 16.36
C THR A 185 -14.78 -4.47 16.10
N ALA A 186 -15.08 -4.79 14.85
CA ALA A 186 -15.46 -6.16 14.48
C ALA A 186 -14.32 -7.18 14.73
N CYS A 187 -13.08 -6.72 14.86
CA CYS A 187 -11.89 -7.53 15.13
C CYS A 187 -11.55 -7.66 16.62
N GLY A 188 -12.30 -7.00 17.51
CA GLY A 188 -12.08 -7.05 18.95
C GLY A 188 -12.13 -5.67 19.61
N LYS A 189 -11.91 -5.66 20.92
CA LYS A 189 -11.82 -4.42 21.70
C LYS A 189 -10.43 -3.81 21.54
N ALA A 190 -10.37 -2.49 21.41
CA ALA A 190 -9.12 -1.76 21.54
C ALA A 190 -8.89 -1.57 23.04
N ASP A 191 -7.83 -2.18 23.59
CA ASP A 191 -7.50 -1.98 24.98
C ASP A 191 -7.22 -0.50 25.26
N LYS A 192 -7.69 -0.02 26.41
CA LYS A 192 -7.74 1.42 26.73
C LYS A 192 -6.35 2.08 26.78
N ASP A 193 -5.31 1.28 27.03
CA ASP A 193 -3.92 1.71 27.17
C ASP A 193 -3.10 1.49 25.87
N GLU A 194 -3.65 0.79 24.88
CA GLU A 194 -3.01 0.43 23.59
C GLU A 194 -3.88 0.86 22.40
N GLN A 195 -4.31 2.13 22.36
CA GLN A 195 -5.03 2.65 21.20
C GLN A 195 -4.10 2.69 19.98
N PHE A 196 -4.31 1.75 19.07
CA PHE A 196 -3.77 1.79 17.71
C PHE A 196 -3.98 3.17 17.08
N VAL A 197 -3.04 3.62 16.24
CA VAL A 197 -3.16 4.91 15.56
C VAL A 197 -4.30 4.87 14.52
N ALA A 198 -4.37 3.76 13.79
CA ALA A 198 -5.45 3.33 12.93
C ALA A 198 -5.44 1.79 12.86
N MET A 199 -6.47 1.20 12.26
CA MET A 199 -6.55 -0.25 12.08
C MET A 199 -7.45 -0.62 10.91
N TYR A 200 -7.04 -1.58 10.09
CA TYR A 200 -7.91 -2.31 9.18
C TYR A 200 -8.43 -3.61 9.83
N CYS A 201 -9.73 -3.85 9.71
CA CYS A 201 -10.35 -5.10 10.10
C CYS A 201 -10.90 -5.87 8.90
N SER A 202 -10.39 -7.08 8.68
CA SER A 202 -10.81 -7.96 7.58
C SER A 202 -12.20 -8.59 7.78
N ARG A 203 -12.73 -8.61 9.01
CA ARG A 203 -14.05 -9.21 9.32
C ARG A 203 -15.22 -8.41 8.76
N ASN A 204 -15.07 -7.10 8.64
CA ASN A 204 -16.07 -6.18 8.08
C ASN A 204 -15.49 -5.28 6.99
N SER A 205 -14.27 -5.56 6.51
CA SER A 205 -13.55 -4.75 5.51
C SER A 205 -13.57 -3.25 5.83
N MET A 206 -13.23 -2.87 7.06
CA MET A 206 -13.32 -1.49 7.54
C MET A 206 -11.95 -0.97 7.99
N ILE A 207 -11.64 0.27 7.62
CA ILE A 207 -10.55 1.06 8.19
C ILE A 207 -11.11 1.93 9.32
N TYR A 208 -10.55 1.80 10.50
CA TYR A 208 -10.84 2.59 11.69
C TYR A 208 -9.79 3.69 11.85
N MET A 209 -10.19 4.95 11.73
CA MET A 209 -9.34 6.14 11.80
C MET A 209 -9.80 7.04 12.95
N PRO A 210 -9.47 6.71 14.22
CA PRO A 210 -9.93 7.45 15.39
C PRO A 210 -9.42 8.89 15.34
N THR A 211 -10.30 9.85 15.04
CA THR A 211 -9.87 11.20 14.64
C THR A 211 -9.17 11.94 15.78
N LYS A 212 -9.57 11.71 17.03
CA LYS A 212 -8.92 12.32 18.20
C LYS A 212 -7.50 11.77 18.38
N ARG A 213 -7.26 10.48 18.11
CA ARG A 213 -5.92 9.87 18.18
C ARG A 213 -5.04 10.40 17.05
N LEU A 214 -5.54 10.40 15.83
CA LEU A 214 -4.80 10.90 14.66
C LEU A 214 -4.45 12.39 14.79
N LEU A 215 -5.36 13.22 15.32
CA LEU A 215 -5.06 14.63 15.63
C LEU A 215 -4.04 14.80 16.75
N ARG A 216 -3.97 13.88 17.73
CA ARG A 216 -2.92 13.89 18.77
C ARG A 216 -1.55 13.56 18.17
N VAL A 217 -1.49 12.62 17.21
CA VAL A 217 -0.24 12.18 16.58
C VAL A 217 0.25 13.20 15.54
N TYR A 218 -0.62 13.63 14.62
CA TYR A 218 -0.21 14.39 13.42
C TYR A 218 -0.67 15.86 13.43
N GLY A 219 -1.61 16.24 14.31
CA GLY A 219 -2.28 17.53 14.23
C GLY A 219 -2.93 17.76 12.87
N THR A 220 -2.99 19.00 12.40
CA THR A 220 -3.45 19.33 11.02
C THR A 220 -2.29 19.69 10.09
N ASN A 221 -1.07 19.76 10.62
CA ASN A 221 0.11 20.26 9.91
C ASN A 221 0.94 19.13 9.28
N SER A 222 0.60 17.86 9.56
CA SER A 222 1.24 16.69 8.95
C SER A 222 0.25 15.87 8.09
N PRO A 223 -0.26 16.44 6.97
CA PRO A 223 -1.12 15.68 6.06
C PRO A 223 -0.42 14.45 5.46
N GLY A 224 0.92 14.46 5.40
CA GLY A 224 1.70 13.29 5.00
C GLY A 224 1.51 12.10 5.94
N GLY A 225 1.53 12.30 7.26
CA GLY A 225 1.34 11.22 8.24
C GLY A 225 -0.08 10.63 8.21
N HIS A 226 -1.09 11.50 8.05
CA HIS A 226 -2.46 11.07 7.82
C HIS A 226 -2.61 10.20 6.56
N LEU A 227 -2.01 10.61 5.45
CA LEU A 227 -2.04 9.86 4.19
C LEU A 227 -1.24 8.56 4.26
N ALA A 228 -0.08 8.58 4.91
CA ALA A 228 0.76 7.40 5.13
C ALA A 228 0.01 6.33 5.94
N THR A 229 -0.60 6.73 7.05
CA THR A 229 -1.41 5.86 7.90
C THR A 229 -2.58 5.27 7.10
N LEU A 230 -3.35 6.09 6.39
CA LEU A 230 -4.47 5.60 5.58
C LEU A 230 -4.01 4.59 4.51
N ALA A 231 -2.91 4.89 3.82
CA ALA A 231 -2.36 4.03 2.77
C ALA A 231 -1.81 2.71 3.33
N HIS A 232 -1.27 2.73 4.55
CA HIS A 232 -0.86 1.53 5.29
C HIS A 232 -2.06 0.63 5.62
N GLU A 233 -3.12 1.18 6.21
CA GLU A 233 -4.33 0.40 6.51
C GLU A 233 -4.98 -0.16 5.24
N TYR A 234 -4.94 0.61 4.15
CA TYR A 234 -5.37 0.12 2.84
C TYR A 234 -4.44 -0.99 2.30
N GLY A 235 -3.16 -0.97 2.66
CA GLY A 235 -2.23 -2.08 2.41
C GLY A 235 -2.71 -3.39 3.02
N HIS A 236 -3.21 -3.37 4.26
CA HIS A 236 -3.86 -4.54 4.86
C HIS A 236 -5.13 -4.97 4.13
N HIS A 237 -5.91 -4.02 3.63
CA HIS A 237 -7.05 -4.32 2.76
C HIS A 237 -6.62 -5.05 1.47
N ILE A 238 -5.52 -4.66 0.83
CA ILE A 238 -4.95 -5.40 -0.31
C ILE A 238 -4.51 -6.81 0.08
N GLN A 239 -3.90 -6.98 1.26
CA GLN A 239 -3.54 -8.30 1.77
C GLN A 239 -4.77 -9.18 2.05
N ALA A 240 -5.89 -8.59 2.46
CA ALA A 240 -7.16 -9.29 2.63
C ALA A 240 -7.77 -9.71 1.29
N LEU A 241 -7.85 -8.79 0.32
CA LEU A 241 -8.36 -9.03 -1.04
C LEU A 241 -7.56 -10.14 -1.74
N SER A 242 -6.24 -10.09 -1.63
CA SER A 242 -5.34 -11.08 -2.22
C SER A 242 -5.39 -12.44 -1.51
N GLY A 243 -5.79 -12.49 -0.24
CA GLY A 243 -5.84 -13.71 0.56
C GLY A 243 -4.57 -13.98 1.37
N MET A 244 -3.60 -13.06 1.35
CA MET A 244 -2.37 -13.14 2.13
C MET A 244 -2.61 -13.06 3.63
N LEU A 245 -3.51 -12.17 4.10
CA LEU A 245 -3.82 -12.11 5.54
C LEU A 245 -4.37 -13.43 6.07
N ALA A 246 -5.25 -14.08 5.29
CA ALA A 246 -5.80 -15.38 5.66
C ALA A 246 -4.71 -16.47 5.71
N ALA A 247 -3.79 -16.47 4.74
CA ALA A 247 -2.67 -17.42 4.72
C ALA A 247 -1.67 -17.19 5.86
N ALA A 248 -1.38 -15.93 6.20
CA ALA A 248 -0.50 -15.58 7.30
C ALA A 248 -1.13 -15.90 8.66
N GLY A 249 -2.41 -15.59 8.84
CA GLY A 249 -3.16 -15.90 10.06
C GLY A 249 -3.20 -17.40 10.35
N GLN A 250 -3.39 -18.24 9.32
CA GLN A 250 -3.31 -19.70 9.50
C GLN A 250 -1.92 -20.13 10.01
N LYS A 251 -0.84 -19.57 9.46
CA LYS A 251 0.53 -19.89 9.93
C LYS A 251 0.80 -19.38 11.34
N GLN A 252 0.21 -18.24 11.73
CA GLN A 252 0.31 -17.72 13.09
C GLN A 252 -0.41 -18.63 14.08
N GLU A 253 -1.59 -19.14 13.73
CA GLU A 253 -2.33 -20.12 14.53
C GLU A 253 -1.51 -21.42 14.70
N GLU A 254 -0.96 -21.95 13.60
CA GLU A 254 -0.09 -23.13 13.62
C GLU A 254 1.17 -22.95 14.48
N ALA A 255 1.75 -21.75 14.49
CA ALA A 255 2.92 -21.42 15.30
C ALA A 255 2.61 -21.18 16.78
N GLY A 256 1.37 -20.80 17.11
CA GLY A 256 0.95 -20.36 18.44
C GLY A 256 1.20 -18.87 18.67
N GLU A 257 0.26 -18.22 19.36
CA GLU A 257 0.33 -16.81 19.74
C GLU A 257 1.54 -16.52 20.65
N GLY A 258 2.11 -15.31 20.51
CA GLY A 258 3.26 -14.88 21.33
C GLY A 258 4.59 -15.56 21.02
N THR A 259 4.65 -16.45 20.03
CA THR A 259 5.92 -17.09 19.63
C THR A 259 6.77 -16.17 18.74
N PRO A 260 8.11 -16.32 18.72
CA PRO A 260 8.97 -15.56 17.81
C PRO A 260 8.62 -15.73 16.33
N VAL A 261 8.10 -16.91 15.95
CA VAL A 261 7.62 -17.20 14.60
C VAL A 261 6.36 -16.39 14.29
N SER A 262 5.39 -16.37 15.21
CA SER A 262 4.18 -15.57 15.06
C SER A 262 4.49 -14.07 14.98
N ALA A 263 5.44 -13.58 15.80
CA ALA A 263 5.91 -12.20 15.74
C ALA A 263 6.60 -11.86 14.41
N GLU A 264 7.39 -12.78 13.84
CA GLU A 264 7.98 -12.58 12.51
C GLU A 264 6.93 -12.53 11.40
N LEU A 265 5.91 -13.39 11.46
CA LEU A 265 4.79 -13.34 10.53
C LEU A 265 4.06 -11.99 10.60
N SER A 266 3.81 -11.46 11.81
CA SER A 266 3.25 -10.11 11.99
C SER A 266 4.14 -9.05 11.33
N ARG A 267 5.46 -9.05 11.59
CA ARG A 267 6.34 -8.05 10.98
C ARG A 267 6.36 -8.14 9.45
N ARG A 268 6.26 -9.34 8.85
CA ARG A 268 6.15 -9.49 7.39
C ARG A 268 4.86 -8.91 6.84
N ILE A 269 3.74 -9.01 7.56
CA ILE A 269 2.46 -8.36 7.25
C ILE A 269 2.66 -6.84 7.25
N GLU A 270 3.20 -6.28 8.33
CA GLU A 270 3.40 -4.84 8.52
C GLU A 270 4.35 -4.22 7.48
N MET A 271 5.50 -4.87 7.25
CA MET A 271 6.46 -4.42 6.23
C MET A 271 5.84 -4.39 4.83
N GLN A 272 4.93 -5.32 4.52
CA GLN A 272 4.30 -5.39 3.21
C GLN A 272 3.25 -4.29 3.07
N ALA A 273 2.46 -4.02 4.11
CA ALA A 273 1.53 -2.88 4.16
C ALA A 273 2.28 -1.54 3.97
N ASN A 274 3.43 -1.36 4.64
CA ASN A 274 4.30 -0.20 4.45
C ASN A 274 4.81 -0.07 3.00
N CYS A 275 5.22 -1.18 2.39
CA CYS A 275 5.65 -1.18 0.98
C CYS A 275 4.51 -0.83 0.02
N PHE A 276 3.31 -1.36 0.25
CA PHE A 276 2.11 -1.03 -0.52
C PHE A 276 1.71 0.43 -0.38
N ALA A 277 1.81 1.01 0.82
CA ALA A 277 1.62 2.44 1.02
C ALA A 277 2.65 3.27 0.24
N GLY A 278 3.92 2.84 0.23
CA GLY A 278 4.95 3.42 -0.61
C GLY A 278 4.61 3.40 -2.10
N MET A 279 4.14 2.27 -2.63
CA MET A 279 3.70 2.15 -4.03
C MET A 279 2.59 3.17 -4.35
N PHE A 280 1.60 3.33 -3.47
CA PHE A 280 0.54 4.31 -3.64
C PHE A 280 1.08 5.75 -3.70
N LEU A 281 2.01 6.10 -2.81
CA LEU A 281 2.65 7.42 -2.82
C LEU A 281 3.44 7.66 -4.11
N ALA A 282 4.08 6.63 -4.68
CA ALA A 282 4.74 6.73 -5.98
C ALA A 282 3.76 6.91 -7.14
N ALA A 283 2.59 6.29 -7.04
CA ALA A 283 1.55 6.37 -8.04
C ALA A 283 0.85 7.74 -8.07
N THR A 284 0.90 8.50 -6.97
CA THR A 284 0.19 9.77 -6.80
C THR A 284 1.10 10.99 -6.70
N VAL A 285 2.40 10.83 -6.42
CA VAL A 285 3.32 11.97 -6.28
C VAL A 285 3.34 12.88 -7.51
N GLY A 286 3.18 14.19 -7.25
CA GLY A 286 3.13 15.22 -8.28
C GLY A 286 1.82 15.26 -9.06
N ARG A 287 0.78 14.55 -8.62
CA ARG A 287 -0.52 14.48 -9.30
C ARG A 287 -1.64 14.91 -8.35
N GLY A 288 -2.24 16.06 -8.63
CA GLY A 288 -3.22 16.68 -7.74
C GLY A 288 -2.54 17.32 -6.52
N THR A 289 -3.12 17.16 -5.34
CA THR A 289 -2.61 17.80 -4.11
C THR A 289 -1.51 17.00 -3.41
N VAL A 290 -1.22 15.78 -3.86
CA VAL A 290 -0.09 14.97 -3.39
C VAL A 290 1.22 15.49 -4.00
N THR A 291 1.75 16.58 -3.42
CA THR A 291 3.04 17.14 -3.83
C THR A 291 4.21 16.21 -3.49
N LYS A 292 5.37 16.43 -4.12
CA LYS A 292 6.60 15.71 -3.75
C LYS A 292 6.96 15.88 -2.27
N ALA A 293 6.84 17.09 -1.74
CA ALA A 293 7.13 17.35 -0.33
C ALA A 293 6.19 16.60 0.62
N LEU A 294 4.91 16.48 0.27
CA LEU A 294 3.94 15.69 1.03
C LEU A 294 4.29 14.19 0.97
N ALA A 295 4.55 13.67 -0.24
CA ALA A 295 4.91 12.27 -0.42
C ALA A 295 6.21 11.89 0.30
N ASP A 296 7.25 12.73 0.21
CA ASP A 296 8.52 12.52 0.93
C ASP A 296 8.30 12.50 2.45
N LYS A 297 7.48 13.42 2.99
CA LYS A 297 7.12 13.42 4.41
C LYS A 297 6.34 12.16 4.80
N ALA A 298 5.37 11.74 3.99
CA ALA A 298 4.60 10.51 4.22
C ALA A 298 5.49 9.26 4.22
N VAL A 299 6.44 9.13 3.28
CA VAL A 299 7.38 8.00 3.26
C VAL A 299 8.32 8.03 4.47
N ASN A 300 8.77 9.21 4.91
CA ASN A 300 9.65 9.36 6.06
C ASN A 300 8.93 9.09 7.40
N ASP A 301 7.60 9.25 7.45
CA ASP A 301 6.77 8.99 8.64
C ASP A 301 6.90 7.54 9.12
N PHE A 302 6.99 6.57 8.19
CA PHE A 302 7.21 5.16 8.51
C PHE A 302 8.50 4.87 9.28
N ARG A 303 9.46 5.80 9.31
CA ARG A 303 10.68 5.65 10.13
C ARG A 303 10.47 5.99 11.60
N GLN A 304 9.36 6.66 11.92
CA GLN A 304 9.03 7.16 13.26
C GLN A 304 8.06 6.24 14.01
N ALA A 305 7.58 5.18 13.36
CA ALA A 305 6.82 4.13 14.01
C ALA A 305 7.70 3.40 15.04
N ASP A 306 7.12 3.11 16.21
CA ASP A 306 7.76 2.72 17.46
C ASP A 306 8.97 1.78 17.31
N ASP A 307 10.14 2.24 17.76
CA ASP A 307 11.39 1.47 17.89
C ASP A 307 11.41 0.69 19.21
N SER A 308 10.32 -0.02 19.55
CA SER A 308 10.34 -0.86 20.74
C SER A 308 11.45 -1.90 20.60
N PRO A 309 12.49 -1.87 21.46
CA PRO A 309 13.73 -2.62 21.27
C PRO A 309 13.57 -4.13 21.47
N ASP A 310 12.36 -4.58 21.82
CA ASP A 310 12.08 -5.97 22.11
C ASP A 310 11.99 -6.80 20.84
N SER A 311 12.71 -7.93 20.84
CA SER A 311 12.64 -8.97 19.81
C SER A 311 11.24 -9.59 19.63
N GLN A 312 10.29 -9.19 20.48
CA GLN A 312 8.87 -9.57 20.42
C GLN A 312 7.98 -8.49 19.77
N SER A 313 8.55 -7.37 19.30
CA SER A 313 7.80 -6.38 18.54
C SER A 313 7.15 -7.04 17.31
N SER A 314 5.83 -6.95 17.25
CA SER A 314 5.01 -7.43 16.13
C SER A 314 5.06 -6.50 14.92
N HIS A 315 5.60 -5.28 15.10
CA HIS A 315 5.62 -4.22 14.09
C HIS A 315 7.01 -4.03 13.45
N GLY A 316 8.05 -4.44 14.16
CA GLY A 316 9.44 -4.35 13.73
C GLY A 316 10.02 -2.94 13.79
N THR A 317 11.32 -2.81 13.51
CA THR A 317 12.07 -1.56 13.69
C THR A 317 11.63 -0.46 12.73
N GLY A 318 11.62 0.80 13.17
CA GLY A 318 11.34 1.97 12.32
C GLY A 318 12.29 2.05 11.13
N LYS A 319 13.54 1.58 11.29
CA LYS A 319 14.50 1.42 10.17
C LYS A 319 13.94 0.52 9.06
N ASN A 320 13.41 -0.66 9.40
CA ASN A 320 12.89 -1.61 8.43
C ASN A 320 11.55 -1.14 7.86
N GLN A 321 10.66 -0.60 8.70
CA GLN A 321 9.40 0.00 8.26
C GLN A 321 9.61 1.07 7.18
N GLY A 322 10.48 2.05 7.44
CA GLY A 322 10.82 3.07 6.47
C GLY A 322 11.59 2.55 5.25
N ALA A 323 12.39 1.49 5.39
CA ALA A 323 13.08 0.86 4.26
C ALA A 323 12.09 0.22 3.28
N TRP A 324 11.07 -0.48 3.77
CA TRP A 324 10.03 -1.09 2.95
C TRP A 324 9.10 -0.05 2.32
N ALA A 325 8.68 0.97 3.06
CA ALA A 325 7.93 2.10 2.49
C ALA A 325 8.71 2.78 1.35
N LYS A 326 10.01 3.05 1.56
CA LYS A 326 10.87 3.63 0.52
C LYS A 326 11.06 2.70 -0.68
N ARG A 327 11.12 1.38 -0.47
CA ARG A 327 11.20 0.39 -1.54
C ARG A 327 9.98 0.44 -2.45
N GLY A 328 8.78 0.45 -1.87
CA GLY A 328 7.53 0.63 -2.61
C GLY A 328 7.48 1.98 -3.34
N TYR A 329 7.88 3.05 -2.66
CA TYR A 329 7.91 4.41 -3.22
C TYR A 329 8.86 4.55 -4.41
N THR A 330 9.98 3.81 -4.39
CA THR A 330 10.98 3.87 -5.47
C THR A 330 10.57 3.01 -6.67
N SER A 331 10.03 1.82 -6.42
CA SER A 331 9.76 0.83 -7.46
C SER A 331 8.38 1.00 -8.13
N ASN A 332 7.37 1.40 -7.34
CA ASN A 332 5.96 1.21 -7.67
C ASN A 332 5.71 -0.17 -8.29
N ASN A 333 6.16 -1.25 -7.66
CA ASN A 333 5.98 -2.60 -8.18
C ASN A 333 5.72 -3.62 -7.05
N ALA A 334 4.61 -4.35 -7.15
CA ALA A 334 4.17 -5.29 -6.13
C ALA A 334 5.19 -6.41 -5.85
N LYS A 335 5.98 -6.83 -6.85
CA LYS A 335 7.02 -7.85 -6.65
C LYS A 335 8.13 -7.41 -5.70
N ASP A 336 8.42 -6.11 -5.69
CA ASP A 336 9.46 -5.55 -4.82
C ASP A 336 8.94 -5.42 -3.38
N CYS A 337 7.66 -5.68 -3.14
CA CYS A 337 7.01 -5.76 -1.84
C CYS A 337 6.84 -7.19 -1.30
N ASN A 338 7.55 -8.18 -1.86
CA ASN A 338 7.52 -9.56 -1.38
C ASN A 338 8.33 -9.71 -0.08
N THR A 339 7.70 -9.38 1.05
CA THR A 339 8.29 -9.53 2.39
C THR A 339 8.43 -10.99 2.80
N TRP A 340 7.66 -11.90 2.21
CA TRP A 340 7.68 -13.33 2.52
C TRP A 340 8.96 -14.02 2.03
N ALA A 341 9.52 -13.56 0.90
CA ALA A 341 10.82 -13.99 0.39
C ALA A 341 12.02 -13.31 1.07
N ALA A 342 11.78 -12.29 1.92
CA ALA A 342 12.85 -11.50 2.52
C ALA A 342 13.55 -12.24 3.66
N LYS A 343 14.82 -11.87 3.92
CA LYS A 343 15.56 -12.38 5.07
C LYS A 343 14.90 -11.89 6.36
N PRO A 344 14.88 -12.68 7.44
CA PRO A 344 14.32 -12.25 8.74
C PRO A 344 14.86 -10.90 9.24
N ALA A 345 16.14 -10.62 8.99
CA ALA A 345 16.76 -9.35 9.39
C ALA A 345 16.20 -8.12 8.66
N ASP A 346 15.63 -8.30 7.47
CA ASP A 346 15.03 -7.22 6.66
C ASP A 346 13.57 -6.92 7.09
N VAL A 347 13.00 -7.74 7.98
CA VAL A 347 11.65 -7.61 8.52
C VAL A 347 11.65 -7.59 10.05
N LYS A 348 12.80 -7.28 10.66
CA LYS A 348 12.94 -7.17 12.12
C LYS A 348 12.49 -5.83 12.65
#